data_AF-L8LYB4-F1
#
_entry.id   AF-L8LYB4-F1
#
_cell.length_a   1.000
_cell.length_b   1.000
_cell.length_c   1.000
_cell.angle_alpha   90.00
_cell.angle_beta   90.00
_cell.angle_gamma   90.00
#
_symmetry.space_group_name_H-M   'P 1'
#
loop_
_entity.id
_entity.type
_entity.pdbx_description
1 polymer ?
#
loop_
_entity_poly.entity_id
_entity_poly.type
_entity_poly.pdbx_seq_one_letter_code
_entity_poly.pdbx_strand_id
1 'polypeptide(L)'
;MVSPGLILAIALALVHGFAARLPIFSIIPRFRWTSFAGGVSLSYVFLEIFPELSHTQEELQHSEILLVQYLENHVYILALMGLLVFYGLNLLTHRAKSLRQENSEITHDESTSFWIHIIAFGILNVISGYLLQDLSEHTLIDCLLFFMAVALHFFIIDENLREHHQSLYDKKGRWFLVGAIVLGAVIGQAVHLNEAAIAIIWSFLTGSIILNVLKRELPDEKDTCFKSFLAGVVLFSILLLLM
;
A
#
# COMPACT_ATOMS: atom_id res chain seq x y z
N MET A 1 13.24 13.07 -22.19
CA MET A 1 11.77 12.92 -22.15
C MET A 1 11.42 12.48 -20.74
N VAL A 2 10.31 12.95 -20.16
CA VAL A 2 9.91 12.53 -18.80
C VAL A 2 9.43 11.07 -18.88
N SER A 3 9.92 10.19 -17.99
CA SER A 3 9.49 8.79 -17.96
C SER A 3 8.00 8.68 -17.58
N PRO A 4 7.24 7.73 -18.15
CA PRO A 4 5.85 7.48 -17.76
C PRO A 4 5.73 7.19 -16.26
N GLY A 5 6.68 6.44 -15.70
CA GLY A 5 6.74 6.14 -14.28
C GLY A 5 6.81 7.39 -13.39
N LEU A 6 7.61 8.39 -13.77
CA LEU A 6 7.67 9.65 -13.02
C LEU A 6 6.34 10.42 -13.09
N ILE A 7 5.68 10.43 -14.25
CA ILE A 7 4.38 11.09 -14.42
C ILE A 7 3.34 10.43 -13.51
N LEU A 8 3.28 9.10 -13.52
CA LEU A 8 2.37 8.34 -12.68
C LEU A 8 2.72 8.47 -11.19
N ALA A 9 4.00 8.55 -10.82
CA ALA A 9 4.44 8.79 -9.45
C ALA A 9 4.00 10.17 -8.95
N ILE A 10 4.10 11.20 -9.80
CA ILE A 10 3.59 12.54 -9.50
C ILE A 10 2.06 12.48 -9.35
N ALA A 11 1.35 11.81 -10.26
CA ALA A 11 -0.10 11.62 -10.15
C ALA A 11 -0.48 10.94 -8.83
N LEU A 12 0.28 9.92 -8.42
CA LEU A 12 0.07 9.18 -7.17
C LEU A 12 0.35 10.06 -5.94
N ALA A 13 1.39 10.89 -5.99
CA ALA A 13 1.67 11.90 -4.97
C ALA A 13 0.54 12.94 -4.88
N LEU A 14 -0.06 13.34 -6.00
CA LEU A 14 -1.22 14.22 -6.00
C LEU A 14 -2.44 13.56 -5.34
N VAL A 15 -2.58 12.22 -5.36
CA VAL A 15 -3.62 11.53 -4.58
C VAL A 15 -3.46 11.88 -3.10
N HIS A 16 -2.28 11.73 -2.49
CA HIS A 16 -2.06 12.14 -1.10
C HIS A 16 -2.28 13.64 -0.86
N GLY A 17 -1.85 14.49 -1.79
CA GLY A 17 -1.98 15.94 -1.66
C GLY A 17 -3.45 16.42 -1.64
N PHE A 18 -4.30 15.77 -2.43
CA PHE A 18 -5.64 16.25 -2.78
C PHE A 18 -6.80 15.33 -2.40
N ALA A 19 -6.58 14.06 -2.05
CA ALA A 19 -7.63 13.11 -1.68
C ALA A 19 -8.54 13.69 -0.57
N ALA A 20 -7.94 14.30 0.46
CA ALA A 20 -8.67 14.93 1.56
C ALA A 20 -9.55 16.14 1.16
N ARG A 21 -9.38 16.68 -0.05
CA ARG A 21 -10.18 17.80 -0.59
C ARG A 21 -11.24 17.37 -1.58
N LEU A 22 -11.22 16.11 -2.03
CA LEU A 22 -12.22 15.61 -2.98
C LEU A 22 -13.55 15.40 -2.25
N PRO A 23 -14.66 15.99 -2.73
CA PRO A 23 -15.96 15.87 -2.07
C PRO A 23 -16.64 14.53 -2.40
N ILE A 24 -15.89 13.42 -2.49
CA ILE A 24 -16.41 12.10 -2.90
C ILE A 24 -17.57 11.67 -1.99
N PHE A 25 -17.43 11.91 -0.68
CA PHE A 25 -18.45 11.57 0.30
C PHE A 25 -19.71 12.45 0.25
N SER A 26 -19.67 13.58 -0.47
CA SER A 26 -20.88 14.37 -0.74
C SER A 26 -21.72 13.76 -1.87
N ILE A 27 -21.12 12.89 -2.69
CA ILE A 27 -21.75 12.28 -3.87
C ILE A 27 -22.11 10.81 -3.58
N ILE A 28 -21.19 10.06 -2.97
CA ILE A 28 -21.36 8.64 -2.65
C ILE A 28 -21.23 8.46 -1.13
N PRO A 29 -22.18 7.79 -0.46
CA PRO A 29 -22.07 7.52 0.97
C PRO A 29 -20.76 6.78 1.32
N ARG A 30 -20.08 7.21 2.38
CA ARG A 30 -18.78 6.68 2.84
C ARG A 30 -18.77 5.15 2.88
N PHE A 31 -19.77 4.53 3.52
CA PHE A 31 -19.88 3.07 3.64
C PHE A 31 -19.98 2.32 2.29
N ARG A 32 -20.56 2.94 1.25
CA ARG A 32 -20.63 2.33 -0.10
C ARG A 32 -19.30 2.43 -0.82
N TRP A 33 -18.64 3.58 -0.71
CA TRP A 33 -17.32 3.80 -1.29
C TRP A 33 -16.26 2.89 -0.67
N THR A 34 -16.20 2.84 0.67
CA THR A 34 -15.25 1.97 1.39
C THR A 34 -15.50 0.50 1.08
N SER A 35 -16.76 0.07 1.01
CA SER A 35 -17.09 -1.30 0.61
C SER A 35 -16.64 -1.61 -0.82
N PHE A 36 -16.91 -0.72 -1.78
CA PHE A 36 -16.46 -0.89 -3.16
C PHE A 36 -14.94 -0.98 -3.24
N ALA A 37 -14.23 -0.05 -2.60
CA ALA A 37 -12.78 0.00 -2.60
C ALA A 37 -12.16 -1.27 -1.95
N GLY A 38 -12.72 -1.73 -0.82
CA GLY A 38 -12.30 -2.98 -0.19
C GLY A 38 -12.51 -4.22 -1.08
N GLY A 39 -13.57 -4.23 -1.91
CA GLY A 39 -13.79 -5.29 -2.89
C GLY A 39 -12.77 -5.29 -4.03
N VAL A 40 -12.39 -4.11 -4.51
CA VAL A 40 -11.30 -3.94 -5.49
C VAL A 40 -9.97 -4.42 -4.90
N SER A 41 -9.62 -3.95 -3.70
CA SER A 41 -8.38 -4.34 -3.01
C SER A 41 -8.31 -5.85 -2.74
N LEU A 42 -9.41 -6.48 -2.35
CA LEU A 42 -9.44 -7.93 -2.16
C LEU A 42 -9.18 -8.66 -3.48
N SER A 43 -9.77 -8.18 -4.58
CA SER A 43 -9.56 -8.81 -5.90
C SER A 43 -8.12 -8.64 -6.37
N TYR A 44 -7.51 -7.47 -6.15
CA TYR A 44 -6.09 -7.24 -6.41
C TYR A 44 -5.20 -8.23 -5.66
N VAL A 45 -5.45 -8.47 -4.36
CA VAL A 45 -4.70 -9.46 -3.58
C VAL A 45 -4.78 -10.85 -4.21
N PHE A 46 -5.96 -11.28 -4.64
CA PHE A 46 -6.15 -12.65 -5.13
C PHE A 46 -5.73 -12.87 -6.57
N LEU A 47 -5.94 -11.87 -7.44
CA LEU A 47 -5.78 -12.02 -8.88
C LEU A 47 -4.47 -11.42 -9.41
N GLU A 48 -3.84 -10.51 -8.67
CA GLU A 48 -2.54 -9.95 -9.04
C GLU A 48 -1.46 -10.43 -8.07
N ILE A 49 -1.63 -10.13 -6.77
CA ILE A 49 -0.55 -10.31 -5.79
C ILE A 49 -0.18 -11.79 -5.59
N PHE A 50 -1.16 -12.68 -5.39
CA PHE A 50 -0.85 -14.09 -5.17
C PHE A 50 -0.21 -14.78 -6.39
N PRO A 51 -0.73 -14.61 -7.62
CA PRO A 51 -0.07 -15.13 -8.81
C PRO A 51 1.34 -14.59 -8.97
N GLU A 52 1.54 -13.29 -8.78
CA GLU A 52 2.84 -12.65 -8.96
C GLU A 52 3.87 -13.11 -7.91
N LEU A 53 3.46 -13.39 -6.66
CA LEU A 53 4.33 -14.05 -5.67
C LEU A 53 4.81 -15.42 -6.14
N SER A 54 3.93 -16.20 -6.77
CA SER A 54 4.30 -17.52 -7.31
C SER A 54 5.27 -17.38 -8.47
N HIS A 55 5.02 -16.43 -9.38
CA HIS A 55 5.89 -16.16 -10.52
C HIS A 55 7.29 -15.69 -10.07
N THR A 56 7.33 -14.71 -9.17
CA THR A 56 8.58 -14.20 -8.57
C THR A 56 9.40 -15.32 -7.91
N GLN A 57 8.74 -16.30 -7.28
CA GLN A 57 9.40 -17.44 -6.65
C GLN A 57 10.05 -18.37 -7.69
N GLU A 58 9.42 -18.59 -8.84
CA GLU A 58 9.96 -19.39 -9.95
C GLU A 58 11.16 -18.71 -10.62
N GLU A 59 11.10 -17.39 -10.82
CA GLU A 59 12.21 -16.61 -11.38
C GLU A 59 13.44 -16.64 -10.47
N LEU A 60 13.23 -16.43 -9.15
CA LEU A 60 14.33 -16.45 -8.18
C LEU A 60 14.98 -17.83 -8.02
N GLN A 61 14.23 -18.93 -8.16
CA GLN A 61 14.79 -20.29 -8.08
C GLN A 61 15.90 -20.54 -9.12
N HIS A 62 15.91 -19.80 -10.22
CA HIS A 62 16.93 -19.88 -11.26
C HIS A 62 18.12 -18.92 -11.05
N SER A 63 18.08 -18.08 -10.01
CA SER A 63 19.13 -17.09 -9.70
C SER A 63 20.29 -17.70 -8.90
N GLU A 64 21.53 -17.31 -9.19
CA GLU A 64 22.76 -17.81 -8.53
C GLU A 64 23.00 -17.24 -7.11
N ILE A 65 21.96 -16.82 -6.40
CA ILE A 65 22.11 -16.25 -5.06
C ILE A 65 22.13 -17.39 -4.02
N LEU A 66 23.24 -17.53 -3.29
CA LEU A 66 23.45 -18.56 -2.26
C LEU A 66 22.33 -18.64 -1.21
N LEU A 67 21.80 -17.49 -0.78
CA LEU A 67 20.65 -17.46 0.12
C LEU A 67 19.42 -18.08 -0.53
N VAL A 68 19.19 -17.83 -1.82
CA VAL A 68 18.02 -18.27 -2.61
C VAL A 68 18.04 -19.78 -2.95
N GLN A 69 19.21 -20.41 -2.90
CA GLN A 69 19.34 -21.87 -3.07
C GLN A 69 18.95 -22.67 -1.83
N TYR A 70 18.87 -22.04 -0.64
CA TYR A 70 18.78 -22.77 0.63
C TYR A 70 17.36 -22.84 1.22
N LEU A 71 16.41 -21.99 0.82
CA LEU A 71 15.00 -22.12 1.22
C LEU A 71 14.05 -22.12 0.02
N GLU A 72 13.38 -23.23 -0.25
CA GLU A 72 12.45 -23.35 -1.39
C GLU A 72 11.31 -22.29 -1.45
N ASN A 73 11.06 -21.52 -0.39
CA ASN A 73 9.96 -20.56 -0.24
C ASN A 73 10.39 -19.13 0.17
N HIS A 74 11.55 -18.64 -0.29
CA HIS A 74 12.09 -17.32 0.06
C HIS A 74 11.10 -16.15 -0.09
N VAL A 75 10.37 -16.11 -1.20
CA VAL A 75 9.43 -15.03 -1.53
C VAL A 75 8.31 -14.98 -0.51
N TYR A 76 7.74 -16.15 -0.17
CA TYR A 76 6.69 -16.26 0.83
C TYR A 76 7.18 -15.88 2.24
N ILE A 77 8.42 -16.21 2.60
CA ILE A 77 9.02 -15.80 3.89
C ILE A 77 9.22 -14.30 3.95
N LEU A 78 9.65 -13.67 2.86
CA LEU A 78 9.80 -12.22 2.77
C LEU A 78 8.45 -11.51 2.84
N ALA A 79 7.42 -12.03 2.16
CA ALA A 79 6.05 -11.56 2.30
C ALA A 79 5.54 -11.72 3.74
N LEU A 80 5.79 -12.87 4.38
CA LEU A 80 5.45 -13.06 5.79
C LEU A 80 6.17 -12.04 6.68
N MET A 81 7.44 -11.73 6.40
CA MET A 81 8.21 -10.73 7.14
C MET A 81 7.60 -9.33 6.98
N GLY A 82 7.23 -8.93 5.76
CA GLY A 82 6.52 -7.68 5.50
C GLY A 82 5.18 -7.58 6.22
N LEU A 83 4.44 -8.68 6.26
CA LEU A 83 3.21 -8.80 7.04
C LEU A 83 3.49 -8.66 8.54
N LEU A 84 4.46 -9.38 9.08
CA LEU A 84 4.79 -9.39 10.50
C LEU A 84 5.28 -8.02 10.99
N VAL A 85 6.08 -7.31 10.19
CA VAL A 85 6.53 -5.95 10.51
C VAL A 85 5.33 -5.02 10.65
N PHE A 86 4.42 -5.00 9.67
CA PHE A 86 3.23 -4.14 9.75
C PHE A 86 2.26 -4.55 10.87
N TYR A 87 2.14 -5.86 11.13
CA TYR A 87 1.35 -6.37 12.23
C TYR A 87 1.92 -5.94 13.59
N GLY A 88 3.25 -6.03 13.76
CA GLY A 88 3.96 -5.58 14.94
C GLY A 88 3.80 -4.09 15.19
N LEU A 89 3.94 -3.26 14.15
CA LEU A 89 3.72 -1.81 14.22
C LEU A 89 2.29 -1.48 14.67
N ASN A 90 1.29 -2.22 14.17
CA ASN A 90 -0.10 -2.07 14.59
C ASN A 90 -0.32 -2.47 16.05
N LEU A 91 0.36 -3.52 16.52
CA LEU A 91 0.21 -4.00 17.90
C LEU A 91 0.85 -3.06 18.93
N LEU A 92 2.03 -2.50 18.61
CA LEU A 92 2.73 -1.54 19.48
C LEU A 92 1.88 -0.30 19.75
N THR A 93 1.20 0.20 18.72
CA THR A 93 0.35 1.40 18.84
C THR A 93 -0.96 1.12 19.59
N HIS A 94 -1.56 -0.07 19.44
CA HIS A 94 -2.74 -0.46 20.21
C HIS A 94 -2.44 -0.74 21.69
N ARG A 95 -1.35 -1.45 22.02
CA ARG A 95 -0.98 -1.75 23.41
C ARG A 95 -0.60 -0.50 24.20
N ALA A 96 0.08 0.45 23.56
CA ALA A 96 0.38 1.75 24.16
C ALA A 96 -0.91 2.52 24.53
N LYS A 97 -1.98 2.34 23.74
CA LYS A 97 -3.30 2.94 23.99
C LYS A 97 -4.07 2.22 25.13
N SER A 98 -4.07 0.88 25.14
CA SER A 98 -4.84 0.09 26.11
C SER A 98 -4.28 0.14 27.54
N LEU A 99 -2.95 0.09 27.71
CA LEU A 99 -2.30 0.19 29.04
C LEU A 99 -2.45 1.58 29.69
N ARG A 100 -2.92 2.57 28.93
CA ARG A 100 -2.96 3.97 29.35
C ARG A 100 -4.35 4.55 29.50
N GLN A 101 -5.38 3.90 28.96
CA GLN A 101 -6.75 4.22 29.36
C GLN A 101 -6.97 4.03 30.88
N GLU A 102 -6.05 3.31 31.53
CA GLU A 102 -5.96 3.13 32.98
C GLU A 102 -5.17 4.26 33.70
N ASN A 103 -4.33 5.04 33.01
CA ASN A 103 -3.50 6.11 33.59
C ASN A 103 -3.70 7.44 32.83
N SER A 104 -4.46 8.35 33.46
CA SER A 104 -5.00 9.59 32.87
C SER A 104 -3.96 10.71 32.69
N GLU A 105 -2.92 10.54 31.89
CA GLU A 105 -2.03 11.65 31.47
C GLU A 105 -1.96 11.74 29.94
N ILE A 106 -2.59 12.78 29.40
CA ILE A 106 -2.78 13.05 27.97
C ILE A 106 -1.90 14.25 27.58
N THR A 107 -1.11 14.11 26.50
CA THR A 107 -0.98 15.10 25.39
C THR A 107 0.21 14.80 24.45
N HIS A 108 1.31 14.20 24.92
CA HIS A 108 2.51 14.04 24.08
C HIS A 108 2.53 12.81 23.15
N ASP A 109 1.79 11.73 23.47
CA ASP A 109 2.08 10.41 22.87
C ASP A 109 1.15 9.99 21.70
N GLU A 110 0.02 10.65 21.50
CA GLU A 110 -0.79 10.46 20.27
C GLU A 110 -0.02 10.85 19.00
N SER A 111 0.89 11.82 19.14
CA SER A 111 1.82 12.21 18.08
C SER A 111 2.80 11.08 17.73
N THR A 112 3.24 10.28 18.70
CA THR A 112 4.21 9.18 18.46
C THR A 112 3.58 8.07 17.63
N SER A 113 2.38 7.61 18.01
CA SER A 113 1.63 6.60 17.27
C SER A 113 1.36 7.04 15.83
N PHE A 114 0.99 8.31 15.65
CA PHE A 114 0.81 8.90 14.32
C PHE A 114 2.09 8.83 13.48
N TRP A 115 3.24 9.26 14.03
CA TRP A 115 4.51 9.27 13.30
C TRP A 115 5.01 7.86 12.98
N ILE A 116 4.79 6.87 13.86
CA ILE A 116 5.12 5.47 13.56
C ILE A 116 4.39 4.99 12.30
N HIS A 117 3.09 5.25 12.20
CA HIS A 117 2.32 4.90 11.00
C HIS A 117 2.77 5.70 9.78
N ILE A 118 2.96 7.02 9.90
CA ILE A 118 3.40 7.87 8.79
C ILE A 118 4.77 7.44 8.25
N ILE A 119 5.71 7.06 9.11
CA ILE A 119 7.02 6.57 8.68
C ILE A 119 6.88 5.21 7.98
N ALA A 120 6.09 4.30 8.53
CA ALA A 120 5.85 2.98 7.93
C ALA A 120 5.21 3.11 6.52
N PHE A 121 4.16 3.91 6.39
CA PHE A 121 3.55 4.20 5.10
C PHE A 121 4.49 5.00 4.19
N GLY A 122 5.35 5.86 4.74
CA GLY A 122 6.39 6.56 4.00
C GLY A 122 7.37 5.60 3.34
N ILE A 123 7.80 4.54 4.04
CA ILE A 123 8.68 3.51 3.47
C ILE A 123 7.97 2.78 2.32
N LEU A 124 6.70 2.38 2.49
CA LEU A 124 5.92 1.78 1.39
C LEU A 124 5.78 2.73 0.20
N ASN A 125 5.63 4.03 0.46
CA ASN A 125 5.54 5.06 -0.57
C ASN A 125 6.84 5.23 -1.36
N VAL A 126 8.00 5.20 -0.69
CA VAL A 126 9.31 5.18 -1.37
C VAL A 126 9.43 3.94 -2.25
N ILE A 127 9.08 2.76 -1.71
CA ILE A 127 9.11 1.51 -2.48
C ILE A 127 8.18 1.58 -3.69
N SER A 128 6.95 2.06 -3.49
CA SER A 128 5.95 2.17 -4.57
C SER A 128 6.40 3.14 -5.65
N GLY A 129 6.99 4.28 -5.27
CA GLY A 129 7.56 5.24 -6.22
C GLY A 129 8.72 4.66 -7.03
N TYR A 130 9.58 3.86 -6.40
CA TYR A 130 10.65 3.13 -7.09
C TYR A 130 10.08 2.11 -8.08
N LEU A 131 9.19 1.22 -7.62
CA LEU A 131 8.63 0.15 -8.45
C LEU A 131 7.83 0.70 -9.64
N LEU A 132 7.16 1.84 -9.47
CA LEU A 132 6.43 2.46 -10.57
C LEU A 132 7.37 2.96 -11.69
N GLN A 133 8.57 3.42 -11.33
CA GLN A 133 9.60 3.79 -12.30
C GLN A 133 10.15 2.54 -13.00
N ASP A 134 10.47 1.50 -12.23
CA ASP A 134 10.97 0.21 -12.71
C ASP A 134 9.98 -0.45 -13.70
N LEU A 135 8.71 -0.60 -13.30
CA LEU A 135 7.64 -1.15 -14.15
C LEU A 135 7.43 -0.36 -15.45
N SER A 136 7.68 0.97 -15.42
CA SER A 136 7.52 1.81 -16.61
C SER A 136 8.57 1.53 -17.70
N GLU A 137 9.67 0.88 -17.34
CA GLU A 137 10.73 0.46 -18.27
C GLU A 137 10.42 -0.91 -18.90
N HIS A 138 9.57 -1.71 -18.25
CA HIS A 138 9.14 -3.03 -18.74
C HIS A 138 7.86 -2.93 -19.60
N THR A 139 6.72 -2.57 -18.97
CA THR A 139 5.42 -2.56 -19.63
C THR A 139 4.55 -1.41 -19.10
N LEU A 140 3.99 -0.61 -20.00
CA LEU A 140 3.08 0.48 -19.61
C LEU A 140 1.81 -0.03 -18.93
N ILE A 141 1.32 -1.22 -19.32
CA ILE A 141 0.12 -1.84 -18.75
C ILE A 141 0.33 -2.19 -17.28
N ASP A 142 1.39 -2.94 -16.96
CA ASP A 142 1.74 -3.32 -15.58
C ASP A 142 1.97 -2.08 -14.70
N CYS A 143 2.62 -1.06 -15.25
CA CYS A 143 2.81 0.23 -14.60
C CYS A 143 1.47 0.93 -14.28
N LEU A 144 0.50 0.91 -15.21
CA LEU A 144 -0.84 1.49 -15.01
C LEU A 144 -1.69 0.69 -14.02
N LEU A 145 -1.61 -0.64 -14.06
CA LEU A 145 -2.30 -1.53 -13.11
C LEU A 145 -1.78 -1.31 -11.69
N PHE A 146 -0.46 -1.29 -11.53
CA PHE A 146 0.19 -0.99 -10.25
C PHE A 146 -0.20 0.41 -9.75
N PHE A 147 -0.16 1.43 -10.61
CA PHE A 147 -0.62 2.77 -10.26
C PHE A 147 -2.07 2.77 -9.77
N MET A 148 -2.99 2.11 -10.47
CA MET A 148 -4.40 2.11 -10.11
C MET A 148 -4.66 1.40 -8.78
N ALA A 149 -4.03 0.26 -8.55
CA ALA A 149 -4.13 -0.48 -7.29
C ALA A 149 -3.59 0.35 -6.12
N VAL A 150 -2.36 0.88 -6.26
CA VAL A 150 -1.72 1.66 -5.20
C VAL A 150 -2.43 2.99 -4.95
N ALA A 151 -2.97 3.65 -5.98
CA ALA A 151 -3.77 4.86 -5.81
C ALA A 151 -5.02 4.61 -4.96
N LEU A 152 -5.68 3.47 -5.15
CA LEU A 152 -6.82 3.08 -4.33
C LEU A 152 -6.40 2.76 -2.89
N HIS A 153 -5.32 2.01 -2.70
CA HIS A 153 -4.75 1.75 -1.37
C HIS A 153 -4.49 3.06 -0.62
N PHE A 154 -3.84 4.02 -1.27
CA PHE A 154 -3.50 5.31 -0.66
C PHE A 154 -4.74 6.10 -0.29
N PHE A 155 -5.77 6.08 -1.13
CA PHE A 155 -7.04 6.74 -0.81
C PHE A 155 -7.65 6.21 0.50
N ILE A 156 -7.67 4.87 0.68
CA ILE A 156 -8.24 4.25 1.88
C ILE A 156 -7.34 4.51 3.10
N ILE A 157 -6.02 4.38 2.94
CA ILE A 157 -5.03 4.62 4.01
C ILE A 157 -5.09 6.07 4.50
N ASP A 158 -5.17 7.04 3.58
CA ASP A 158 -5.25 8.46 3.91
C ASP A 158 -6.49 8.80 4.72
N GLU A 159 -7.64 8.25 4.33
CA GLU A 159 -8.89 8.42 5.06
C GLU A 159 -8.78 7.83 6.48
N ASN A 160 -8.18 6.64 6.63
CA ASN A 160 -7.97 6.00 7.93
C ASN A 160 -7.00 6.79 8.84
N LEU A 161 -5.91 7.31 8.28
CA LEU A 161 -4.94 8.17 8.99
C LEU A 161 -5.57 9.51 9.42
N ARG A 162 -6.43 10.06 8.57
CA ARG A 162 -7.09 11.34 8.80
C ARG A 162 -8.20 11.27 9.83
N GLU A 163 -8.93 10.16 9.90
CA GLU A 163 -10.00 9.93 10.90
C GLU A 163 -9.47 10.01 12.34
N HIS A 164 -8.25 9.53 12.58
CA HIS A 164 -7.63 9.52 13.91
C HIS A 164 -6.84 10.79 14.23
N HIS A 165 -6.19 11.42 13.24
CA HIS A 165 -5.27 12.55 13.45
C HIS A 165 -5.38 13.65 12.38
N GLN A 166 -6.60 14.13 12.14
CA GLN A 166 -6.93 15.07 11.05
C GLN A 166 -5.98 16.27 10.92
N SER A 167 -5.70 16.99 12.02
CA SER A 167 -4.91 18.24 11.95
C SER A 167 -3.42 18.01 11.65
N LEU A 168 -2.83 16.93 12.19
CA LEU A 168 -1.43 16.58 11.96
C LEU A 168 -1.24 16.00 10.56
N TYR A 169 -2.18 15.18 10.12
CA TYR A 169 -2.20 14.64 8.77
C TYR A 169 -2.32 15.74 7.70
N ASP A 170 -3.31 16.63 7.83
CA ASP A 170 -3.58 17.70 6.84
C ASP A 170 -2.44 18.73 6.75
N LYS A 171 -1.69 18.96 7.85
CA LYS A 171 -0.57 19.92 7.89
C LYS A 171 0.77 19.32 7.51
N LYS A 172 1.08 18.10 7.95
CA LYS A 172 2.42 17.49 7.81
C LYS A 172 2.39 16.12 7.15
N GLY A 173 1.51 15.22 7.62
CA GLY A 173 1.49 13.82 7.19
C GLY A 173 1.41 13.64 5.68
N ARG A 174 0.42 14.25 5.03
CA ARG A 174 0.25 14.10 3.56
C ARG A 174 1.45 14.59 2.76
N TRP A 175 2.08 15.70 3.17
CA TRP A 175 3.24 16.25 2.46
C TRP A 175 4.49 15.40 2.65
N PHE A 176 4.60 14.72 3.78
CA PHE A 176 5.62 13.70 3.99
C PHE A 176 5.42 12.50 3.05
N LEU A 177 4.19 12.00 2.91
CA LEU A 177 3.89 10.89 1.99
C LEU A 177 4.08 11.26 0.51
N VAL A 178 3.69 12.48 0.13
CA VAL A 178 4.01 13.09 -1.19
C VAL A 178 5.52 13.05 -1.43
N GLY A 179 6.31 13.54 -0.46
CA GLY A 179 7.76 13.56 -0.56
C GLY A 179 8.36 12.16 -0.68
N ALA A 180 7.79 11.18 0.04
CA ALA A 180 8.22 9.78 0.00
C ALA A 180 8.04 9.15 -1.39
N ILE A 181 6.89 9.32 -2.04
CA ILE A 181 6.66 8.80 -3.41
C ILE A 181 7.64 9.42 -4.39
N VAL A 182 7.78 10.75 -4.35
CA VAL A 182 8.67 11.47 -5.26
C VAL A 182 10.11 11.04 -5.05
N LEU A 183 10.54 10.89 -3.80
CA LEU A 183 11.86 10.38 -3.46
C LEU A 183 12.09 8.98 -4.05
N GLY A 184 11.12 8.07 -3.89
CA GLY A 184 11.17 6.73 -4.48
C GLY A 184 11.34 6.75 -5.99
N ALA A 185 10.54 7.56 -6.69
CA ALA A 185 10.60 7.69 -8.14
C ALA A 185 11.93 8.29 -8.64
N VAL A 186 12.49 9.26 -7.90
CA VAL A 186 13.82 9.81 -8.20
C VAL A 186 14.92 8.78 -7.99
N ILE A 187 14.84 7.98 -6.91
CA ILE A 187 15.78 6.88 -6.67
C ILE A 187 15.70 5.86 -7.81
N GLY A 188 14.49 5.52 -8.27
CA GLY A 188 14.29 4.59 -9.40
C GLY A 188 14.91 5.05 -10.72
N GLN A 189 15.15 6.35 -10.91
CA GLN A 189 15.88 6.86 -12.09
C GLN A 189 17.40 6.83 -11.90
N ALA A 190 17.88 6.89 -10.66
CA ALA A 190 19.29 7.01 -10.34
C ALA A 190 19.94 5.66 -10.04
N VAL A 191 19.16 4.69 -9.56
CA VAL A 191 19.63 3.40 -9.08
C VAL A 191 18.82 2.30 -9.78
N HIS A 192 19.50 1.49 -10.57
CA HIS A 192 18.92 0.27 -11.14
C HIS A 192 19.27 -0.89 -10.23
N LEU A 193 18.27 -1.42 -9.54
CA LEU A 193 18.40 -2.65 -8.77
C LEU A 193 18.41 -3.85 -9.74
N ASN A 194 19.06 -4.93 -9.33
CA ASN A 194 18.94 -6.19 -10.07
C ASN A 194 17.58 -6.85 -9.78
N GLU A 195 17.19 -7.78 -10.64
CA GLU A 195 15.92 -8.53 -10.54
C GLU A 195 15.73 -9.13 -9.14
N ALA A 196 16.78 -9.69 -8.54
CA ALA A 196 16.71 -10.26 -7.21
C ALA A 196 16.37 -9.25 -6.11
N ALA A 197 16.95 -8.05 -6.14
CA ALA A 197 16.64 -7.00 -5.19
C ALA A 197 15.21 -6.47 -5.37
N ILE A 198 14.75 -6.33 -6.62
CA ILE A 198 13.36 -5.95 -6.93
C ILE A 198 12.40 -7.01 -6.37
N ALA A 199 12.66 -8.28 -6.64
CA ALA A 199 11.85 -9.39 -6.15
C ALA A 199 11.76 -9.43 -4.61
N ILE A 200 12.88 -9.17 -3.90
CA ILE A 200 12.89 -9.09 -2.43
C ILE A 200 12.01 -7.94 -1.93
N ILE A 201 12.16 -6.75 -2.52
CA ILE A 201 11.40 -5.55 -2.16
C ILE A 201 9.91 -5.76 -2.45
N TRP A 202 9.58 -6.31 -3.61
CA TRP A 202 8.23 -6.60 -4.05
C TRP A 202 7.57 -7.63 -3.13
N SER A 203 8.26 -8.73 -2.81
CA SER A 203 7.77 -9.76 -1.87
C SER A 203 7.42 -9.16 -0.52
N PHE A 204 8.31 -8.34 0.05
CA PHE A 204 8.08 -7.64 1.31
C PHE A 204 6.88 -6.69 1.24
N LEU A 205 6.82 -5.84 0.19
CA LEU A 205 5.73 -4.90 -0.04
C LEU A 205 4.38 -5.61 -0.10
N THR A 206 4.31 -6.68 -0.89
CA THR A 206 3.14 -7.52 -1.07
C THR A 206 2.60 -8.04 0.26
N GLY A 207 3.49 -8.57 1.12
CA GLY A 207 3.10 -9.03 2.46
C GLY A 207 2.48 -7.94 3.33
N SER A 208 3.05 -6.73 3.27
CA SER A 208 2.52 -5.56 3.96
C SER A 208 1.16 -5.11 3.38
N ILE A 209 0.99 -5.15 2.05
CA ILE A 209 -0.28 -4.84 1.38
C ILE A 209 -1.36 -5.84 1.79
N ILE A 210 -1.08 -7.14 1.76
CA ILE A 210 -2.04 -8.19 2.16
C ILE A 210 -2.59 -7.89 3.56
N LEU A 211 -1.72 -7.58 4.53
CA LEU A 211 -2.17 -7.23 5.87
C LEU A 211 -3.03 -5.97 5.88
N ASN A 212 -2.61 -4.91 5.19
CA ASN A 212 -3.34 -3.65 5.13
C ASN A 212 -4.72 -3.86 4.53
N VAL A 213 -4.84 -4.62 3.45
CA VAL A 213 -6.12 -4.96 2.84
C VAL A 213 -7.02 -5.67 3.84
N LEU A 214 -6.54 -6.79 4.39
CA LEU A 214 -7.34 -7.63 5.27
C LEU A 214 -7.70 -6.95 6.59
N LYS A 215 -6.87 -6.01 7.07
CA LYS A 215 -7.04 -5.39 8.39
C LYS A 215 -7.66 -3.99 8.36
N ARG A 216 -7.44 -3.22 7.30
CA ARG A 216 -7.76 -1.78 7.24
C ARG A 216 -8.67 -1.40 6.09
N GLU A 217 -8.70 -2.16 5.00
CA GLU A 217 -9.45 -1.78 3.80
C GLU A 217 -10.76 -2.56 3.65
N LEU A 218 -10.85 -3.75 4.24
CA LEU A 218 -12.12 -4.43 4.37
C LEU A 218 -13.06 -3.61 5.26
N PRO A 219 -14.32 -3.38 4.84
CA PRO A 219 -15.25 -2.59 5.61
C PRO A 219 -15.61 -3.30 6.92
N ASP A 220 -15.70 -2.53 8.01
CA ASP A 220 -16.15 -3.05 9.29
C ASP A 220 -17.59 -3.58 9.19
N GLU A 221 -17.93 -4.56 10.04
CA GLU A 221 -19.26 -5.21 10.06
C GLU A 221 -20.41 -4.20 10.19
N LYS A 222 -20.16 -3.06 10.84
CA LYS A 222 -21.15 -2.03 11.13
C LYS A 222 -21.41 -1.06 9.97
N ASP A 223 -20.46 -0.92 9.05
CA ASP A 223 -20.47 0.06 7.95
C ASP A 223 -20.21 -0.61 6.59
N THR A 224 -20.85 -1.76 6.36
CA THR A 224 -20.68 -2.57 5.14
C THR A 224 -21.86 -2.47 4.18
N CYS A 225 -21.57 -2.39 2.88
CA CYS A 225 -22.51 -2.59 1.79
C CYS A 225 -22.02 -3.72 0.87
N PHE A 226 -22.49 -4.94 1.12
CA PHE A 226 -22.07 -6.11 0.33
C PHE A 226 -22.28 -5.96 -1.18
N LYS A 227 -23.36 -5.27 -1.61
CA LYS A 227 -23.58 -5.01 -3.04
C LYS A 227 -22.48 -4.14 -3.66
N SER A 228 -22.03 -3.11 -2.94
CA SER A 228 -20.96 -2.23 -3.43
C SER A 228 -19.62 -2.97 -3.41
N PHE A 229 -19.38 -3.78 -2.37
CA PHE A 229 -18.23 -4.68 -2.28
C PHE A 229 -18.16 -5.67 -3.44
N LEU A 230 -19.24 -6.41 -3.70
CA LEU A 230 -19.32 -7.36 -4.80
C LEU A 230 -19.14 -6.68 -6.16
N ALA A 231 -19.68 -5.47 -6.33
CA ALA A 231 -19.46 -4.68 -7.54
C ALA A 231 -17.98 -4.33 -7.75
N GLY A 232 -17.27 -3.94 -6.68
CA GLY A 232 -15.83 -3.71 -6.72
C GLY A 232 -15.05 -4.97 -7.09
N VAL A 233 -15.42 -6.11 -6.48
CA VAL A 233 -14.80 -7.40 -6.79
C VAL A 233 -14.96 -7.77 -8.25
N VAL A 234 -16.20 -7.78 -8.74
CA VAL A 234 -16.52 -8.21 -10.11
C VAL A 234 -15.89 -7.27 -11.14
N LEU A 235 -16.00 -5.95 -10.92
CA LEU A 235 -15.47 -4.97 -11.88
C LEU A 235 -13.96 -5.08 -12.01
N PHE A 236 -13.24 -5.15 -10.89
CA PHE A 236 -11.78 -5.23 -10.93
C PHE A 236 -11.28 -6.59 -11.40
N SER A 237 -11.98 -7.68 -11.04
CA SER A 237 -11.65 -9.01 -11.58
C SER A 237 -11.82 -9.07 -13.09
N ILE A 238 -12.92 -8.52 -13.64
CA ILE A 238 -13.11 -8.44 -15.08
C ILE A 238 -12.03 -7.59 -15.74
N LEU A 239 -11.67 -6.46 -15.13
CA LEU A 239 -10.61 -5.60 -15.65
C LEU A 239 -9.28 -6.36 -15.74
N LEU A 240 -8.86 -7.06 -14.69
CA LEU A 240 -7.63 -7.86 -14.69
C LEU A 240 -7.67 -9.01 -15.68
N LEU A 241 -8.79 -9.71 -15.81
CA LEU A 241 -8.93 -10.85 -16.74
C LEU A 241 -9.01 -10.47 -18.22
N LEU A 242 -9.31 -9.20 -18.53
CA LEU A 242 -9.40 -8.70 -19.91
C LEU A 242 -8.09 -8.09 -20.42
N MET A 243 -7.12 -7.85 -19.54
CA MET A 243 -5.78 -7.39 -19.90
C MET A 243 -4.87 -8.59 -20.11
#